data_AF-I9KTK1-F1
#
_entry.id   AF-I9KTK1-F1
#
_cell.length_a   1.000
_cell.length_b   1.000
_cell.length_c   1.000
_cell.angle_alpha   90.00
_cell.angle_beta   90.00
_cell.angle_gamma   90.00
#
_symmetry.space_group_name_H-M   'P 1'
#
loop_
_entity.id
_entity.type
_entity.pdbx_description
1 polymer ?
#
loop_
_entity_poly.entity_id
_entity_poly.type
_entity_poly.pdbx_seq_one_letter_code
_entity_poly.pdbx_strand_id
1 'polypeptide(L)' 'MKETLLALVTGMIVGLIFSSLKLPLPAPNVLPGIAGIIGIYLGGVLFEYILKLIGR' A
#
# COMPACT_ATOMS: atom_id res chain seq x y z
N MET A 1 1.20 -7.14 -13.55
CA MET A 1 2.68 -6.99 -13.36
C MET A 1 3.19 -5.63 -13.83
N LYS A 2 2.79 -5.15 -15.01
CA LYS A 2 3.15 -3.80 -15.48
C LYS A 2 2.62 -2.71 -14.53
N GLU A 3 1.40 -2.86 -14.03
CA GLU A 3 0.82 -1.85 -13.11
C GLU A 3 1.54 -1.78 -11.77
N THR A 4 2.00 -2.91 -11.21
CA THR A 4 2.77 -2.92 -9.95
C THR A 4 4.07 -2.16 -10.10
N LEU A 5 4.80 -2.39 -11.20
CA LEU A 5 6.03 -1.68 -11.48
C LEU A 5 5.78 -0.18 -11.70
N LEU A 6 4.73 0.17 -12.44
CA LEU A 6 4.33 1.57 -12.65
C LEU A 6 3.96 2.23 -11.31
N ALA A 7 3.19 1.58 -10.44
CA ALA A 7 2.81 2.10 -9.14
C ALA A 7 4.03 2.35 -8.24
N LEU A 8 5.02 1.44 -8.25
CA LEU A 8 6.28 1.62 -7.53
C LEU A 8 7.07 2.82 -8.07
N VAL A 9 7.22 2.92 -9.39
CA VAL A 9 7.93 4.03 -10.03
C VAL A 9 7.23 5.36 -9.77
N THR A 10 5.91 5.41 -9.92
CA THR A 10 5.11 6.60 -9.59
C THR A 10 5.26 6.98 -8.13
N GLY A 11 5.18 6.02 -7.19
CA GLY A 11 5.38 6.28 -5.76
C GLY A 11 6.76 6.84 -5.44
N MET A 12 7.81 6.29 -6.08
CA MET A 12 9.18 6.81 -5.94
C MET A 12 9.30 8.24 -6.46
N ILE A 13 8.78 8.53 -7.65
CA ILE A 13 8.84 9.87 -8.26
C ILE A 13 8.08 10.88 -7.38
N VAL A 14 6.86 10.55 -6.94
CA VAL A 14 6.06 11.41 -6.04
C VAL A 14 6.80 11.67 -4.73
N GLY A 15 7.36 10.62 -4.12
CA GLY A 15 8.15 10.75 -2.88
C GLY A 15 9.36 11.67 -3.05
N LEU A 16 10.09 11.54 -4.17
CA LEU A 16 11.24 12.39 -4.49
C LEU A 16 10.84 13.86 -4.71
N ILE A 17 9.77 14.11 -5.44
CA ILE A 17 9.28 15.48 -5.69
C ILE A 17 8.87 16.14 -4.37
N PHE A 18 8.05 15.47 -3.57
CA PHE A 18 7.56 16.04 -2.31
C PHE A 18 8.70 16.25 -1.30
N SER A 19 9.63 15.29 -1.20
CA SER A 19 10.78 15.42 -0.31
C SER A 19 11.73 16.55 -0.75
N SER A 20 11.97 16.69 -2.07
CA SER A 20 12.84 17.75 -2.59
C SER A 20 12.25 19.15 -2.40
N LEU A 21 10.92 19.28 -2.51
CA LEU A 21 10.18 20.51 -2.23
C LEU A 21 9.88 20.74 -0.73
N LYS A 22 10.32 19.83 0.17
CA LYS A 22 10.02 19.85 1.61
C LYS A 22 8.51 19.91 1.91
N LEU A 23 7.70 19.32 1.04
CA LEU A 23 6.25 19.20 1.22
C LEU A 23 5.93 17.99 2.11
N PRO A 24 4.82 18.04 2.87
CA PRO A 24 4.35 16.87 3.61
C PRO A 24 4.05 15.73 2.65
N LEU A 25 4.58 14.53 2.94
CA LEU A 25 4.34 13.36 2.10
C LEU A 25 2.85 13.00 2.09
N PRO A 26 2.27 12.68 0.92
CA PRO A 26 0.85 12.33 0.82
C PRO A 26 0.55 10.91 1.34
N ALA A 27 1.57 10.03 1.36
CA ALA A 27 1.46 8.67 1.88
C ALA A 27 1.89 8.62 3.36
N PRO A 28 1.38 7.65 4.15
CA PRO A 28 1.82 7.45 5.53
C PRO A 28 3.34 7.26 5.59
N ASN A 29 4.02 8.15 6.28
CA ASN A 29 5.48 8.21 6.37
C ASN A 29 6.03 7.57 7.66
N VAL A 30 5.18 6.93 8.45
CA VAL A 30 5.53 6.25 9.70
C VAL A 30 5.32 4.74 9.59
N LEU A 31 6.20 3.97 10.21
CA LEU A 31 6.13 2.50 10.22
C LEU A 31 4.74 1.95 10.63
N PRO A 32 4.06 2.48 11.66
CA PRO A 32 2.71 2.03 12.01
C PRO A 32 1.68 2.22 10.89
N GLY A 33 1.78 3.31 10.11
CA GLY A 33 0.88 3.59 9.00
C GLY A 33 1.07 2.60 7.85
N ILE A 34 2.33 2.27 7.55
CA ILE A 34 2.68 1.26 6.54
C ILE A 34 2.19 -0.13 6.99
N ALA A 35 2.42 -0.48 8.25
CA ALA A 35 1.93 -1.73 8.82
C ALA A 35 0.40 -1.84 8.77
N GLY A 36 -0.33 -0.73 8.99
CA GLY A 36 -1.77 -0.66 8.84
C GLY A 36 -2.25 -0.99 7.42
N ILE A 37 -1.62 -0.43 6.38
CA ILE A 37 -1.94 -0.73 4.97
C ILE A 37 -1.75 -2.22 4.67
N ILE A 38 -0.63 -2.80 5.13
CA ILE A 38 -0.34 -4.23 4.96
C ILE A 38 -1.41 -5.06 5.68
N GLY A 39 -1.76 -4.71 6.92
CA GLY A 39 -2.79 -5.39 7.71
C GLY A 39 -4.17 -5.39 7.03
N ILE A 40 -4.56 -4.26 6.43
CA ILE A 40 -5.83 -4.15 5.68
C ILE A 40 -5.83 -5.11 4.48
N TYR A 41 -4.75 -5.11 3.68
CA TYR A 41 -4.64 -6.01 2.53
C TYR A 41 -4.68 -7.49 2.95
N LEU A 42 -3.90 -7.86 3.96
CA LEU A 42 -3.87 -9.23 4.48
C LEU A 42 -5.22 -9.64 5.08
N GLY A 43 -5.92 -8.73 5.76
CA GLY A 43 -7.25 -8.97 6.29
C GLY A 43 -8.26 -9.29 5.19
N GLY A 44 -8.24 -8.54 4.07
CA GLY A 44 -9.08 -8.84 2.91
C GLY A 44 -8.75 -10.19 2.27
N VAL A 45 -7.47 -10.49 2.10
CA VAL A 45 -7.02 -11.80 1.58
C VAL A 45 -7.46 -12.93 2.51
N LEU A 46 -7.30 -12.78 3.82
CA LEU A 46 -7.72 -13.77 4.82
C LEU A 46 -9.24 -13.98 4.78
N PHE A 47 -10.01 -12.90 4.62
CA PHE A 47 -11.46 -12.98 4.50
C PHE A 47 -11.91 -13.80 3.28
N GLU A 48 -11.26 -13.62 2.13
CA GLU A 48 -11.50 -14.43 0.93
C GLU A 48 -11.24 -15.94 1.18
N TYR A 49 -10.18 -16.26 1.94
CA TYR A 49 -9.92 -17.66 2.32
C TYR A 49 -10.99 -18.21 3.27
N ILE A 50 -11.46 -17.40 4.22
CA ILE A 50 -12.54 -17.78 5.14
C ILE A 50 -13.83 -18.06 4.35
N LEU A 51 -14.19 -17.21 3.39
CA LEU A 51 -15.38 -17.40 2.55
C LEU A 51 -15.32 -18.73 1.79
N LYS A 52 -14.18 -19.03 1.16
CA LYS A 52 -13.94 -20.31 0.47
C LYS A 52 -14.08 -21.50 1.39
N LEU A 53 -13.59 -21.40 2.63
CA LEU A 53 -13.67 -22.49 3.61
C LEU A 53 -15.11 -22.77 4.05
N ILE A 54 -15.95 -21.72 4.11
CA ILE A 54 -17.37 -21.82 4.46
C ILE A 54 -18.21 -22.32 3.26
N GLY A 55 -17.59 -22.54 2.09
CA GLY A 55 -18.27 -23.03 0.89
C GLY A 55 -19.15 -21.97 0.22
N ARG A 56 -18.87 -20.68 0.45
CA ARG A 56 -19.49 -19.55 -0.23
C ARG A 56 -18.59 -19.00 -1.32
#